data_AF-A0A066WNZ9-F1
#
_entry.id   AF-A0A066WNZ9-F1
#
_cell.length_a   1.000
_cell.length_b   1.000
_cell.length_c   1.000
_cell.angle_alpha   90.00
_cell.angle_beta   90.00
_cell.angle_gamma   90.00
#
_symmetry.space_group_name_H-M   'P 1'
#
loop_
_entity.id
_entity.type
_entity.pdbx_description
1 polymer ?
#
loop_
_entity_poly.entity_id
_entity_poly.type
_entity_poly.pdbx_seq_one_letter_code
_entity_poly.pdbx_strand_id
1 'polypeptide(L)'
;MKIENINTLGELKKSGYQSKTIKDELRNNLREKIKSGIPTFEGVHGFENTVIPELERAILSRHNINLLGLRGQAKTRLARKMIELLDEYIPYVSGSEINDDPLNPISRFAKDLIDEKGDTTPISWLHRSERFFEKLATPDVTVADLIGDVDPIKAANLKLSYADDRVIHFGMIPRANRCIFVINELPDLQARIQVALFNILQEGDIQIRGFKVRMPLDMQFVFTANPEDYTNRGSIVTPLKDRIGSQILTHYPESLKIARKITEQEAKLDTAQNDTVYVPSLAKDLLEQISFEARESEFIDHKSGVSARMSITAYQNLLSTAERRALKAGVDRTTLRLSDFMGIIPSITGKVELVYEGEQEGAAAVAESLIASAVRTIFPAYFPKIEKLEKPNDKTPYSDLVEWFFAESGFELLDDCSDEDYQNILGAIVPLEILLKEYQADLAKEDKFFMKEFILWGLVEYRKLSKDRTDDGYQFKDIYGSYISKL
;
A
#
# COMPACT_ATOMS: atom_id res chain seq x y z
N MET A 1 -5.71 -38.98 11.57
CA MET A 1 -4.44 -38.69 12.29
C MET A 1 -3.96 -37.33 11.80
N LYS A 2 -3.60 -36.39 12.68
CA LYS A 2 -2.99 -35.13 12.21
C LYS A 2 -1.70 -35.46 11.48
N ILE A 3 -1.47 -34.86 10.32
CA ILE A 3 -0.29 -35.14 9.49
C ILE A 3 1.01 -34.87 10.26
N GLU A 4 1.00 -33.88 11.16
CA GLU A 4 2.10 -33.50 12.05
C GLU A 4 2.59 -34.63 12.98
N ASN A 5 1.77 -35.64 13.25
CA ASN A 5 2.16 -36.76 14.11
C ASN A 5 3.00 -37.82 13.39
N ILE A 6 3.23 -37.66 12.09
CA ILE A 6 4.12 -38.48 11.28
C ILE A 6 5.53 -37.91 11.44
N ASN A 7 6.43 -38.67 12.06
CA ASN A 7 7.76 -38.20 12.44
C ASN A 7 8.88 -38.93 11.70
N THR A 8 8.54 -39.92 10.87
CA THR A 8 9.52 -40.70 10.11
C THR A 8 9.16 -40.83 8.64
N LEU A 9 10.18 -41.04 7.80
CA LEU A 9 10.00 -41.29 6.36
C LEU A 9 9.12 -42.51 6.08
N GLY A 10 9.27 -43.58 6.86
CA GLY A 10 8.46 -44.80 6.71
C GLY A 10 6.98 -44.57 6.99
N GLU A 11 6.65 -43.78 8.01
CA GLU A 11 5.27 -43.37 8.30
C GLU A 11 4.70 -42.46 7.20
N LEU A 12 5.51 -41.54 6.67
CA LEU A 12 5.11 -40.64 5.59
C LEU A 12 4.77 -41.40 4.30
N LYS A 13 5.57 -42.42 3.96
CA LYS A 13 5.27 -43.32 2.84
C LYS A 13 3.97 -44.09 3.07
N LYS A 14 3.77 -44.61 4.28
CA LYS A 14 2.55 -45.36 4.66
C LYS A 14 1.30 -44.49 4.65
N SER A 15 1.41 -43.19 4.93
CA SER A 15 0.27 -42.27 4.86
C SER A 15 -0.17 -41.96 3.43
N GLY A 16 0.61 -42.38 2.42
CA GLY A 16 0.35 -42.10 1.01
C GLY A 16 0.61 -40.64 0.62
N TYR A 17 1.45 -39.93 1.38
CA TYR A 17 1.82 -38.55 1.05
C TYR A 17 2.51 -38.51 -0.32
N GLN A 18 2.13 -37.53 -1.15
CA GLN A 18 2.77 -37.26 -2.42
C GLN A 18 3.29 -35.83 -2.43
N SER A 19 4.60 -35.70 -2.61
CA SER A 19 5.23 -34.40 -2.79
C SER A 19 4.75 -33.75 -4.09
N LYS A 20 4.46 -32.46 -4.00
CA LYS A 20 4.11 -31.60 -5.13
C LYS A 20 5.15 -30.49 -5.23
N THR A 21 5.38 -30.02 -6.46
CA THR A 21 6.13 -28.78 -6.65
C THR A 21 5.32 -27.61 -6.09
N ILE A 22 5.98 -26.55 -5.64
CA ILE A 22 5.30 -25.35 -5.13
C ILE A 22 4.38 -24.74 -6.19
N LYS A 23 4.77 -24.84 -7.48
CA LYS A 23 3.96 -24.35 -8.60
C LYS A 23 2.69 -25.18 -8.81
N ASP A 24 2.77 -26.50 -8.65
CA ASP A 24 1.59 -27.37 -8.71
C ASP A 24 0.68 -27.20 -7.49
N GLU A 25 1.26 -27.03 -6.31
CA GLU A 25 0.56 -26.72 -5.08
C GLU A 25 -0.27 -25.42 -5.22
N LEU A 26 0.40 -24.31 -5.53
CA LEU A 26 -0.25 -23.00 -5.78
C LEU A 26 -1.36 -23.12 -6.80
N ARG A 27 -1.09 -23.81 -7.92
CA ARG A 27 -2.06 -24.01 -8.99
C ARG A 27 -3.28 -24.82 -8.55
N ASN A 28 -3.09 -25.93 -7.83
CA ASN A 28 -4.19 -26.80 -7.44
C ASN A 28 -5.08 -26.12 -6.41
N ASN A 29 -4.49 -25.50 -5.40
CA ASN A 29 -5.21 -24.80 -4.34
C ASN A 29 -5.95 -23.57 -4.89
N LEU A 30 -5.33 -22.85 -5.83
CA LEU A 30 -6.01 -21.76 -6.54
C LEU A 30 -7.25 -22.26 -7.31
N ARG A 31 -7.15 -23.39 -8.01
CA ARG A 31 -8.29 -23.96 -8.76
C ARG A 31 -9.45 -24.32 -7.83
N GLU A 32 -9.16 -24.86 -6.66
CA GLU A 32 -10.19 -25.18 -5.66
C GLU A 32 -10.84 -23.91 -5.09
N LYS A 33 -10.03 -22.88 -4.81
CA LYS A 33 -10.51 -21.59 -4.32
C LYS A 33 -11.41 -20.89 -5.34
N ILE A 34 -11.02 -20.87 -6.62
CA ILE A 34 -11.84 -20.33 -7.72
C ILE A 34 -13.15 -21.12 -7.87
N LYS A 35 -13.09 -22.47 -7.87
CA LYS A 35 -14.29 -23.31 -8.02
C LYS A 35 -15.30 -23.15 -6.88
N SER A 36 -14.82 -22.88 -5.68
CA SER A 36 -15.66 -22.67 -4.50
C SER A 36 -16.24 -21.24 -4.41
N GLY A 37 -15.84 -20.33 -5.30
CA GLY A 37 -16.27 -18.93 -5.28
C GLY A 37 -15.68 -18.11 -4.13
N ILE A 38 -14.66 -18.64 -3.45
CA ILE A 38 -13.98 -17.95 -2.34
C ILE A 38 -13.00 -16.93 -2.95
N PRO A 39 -12.99 -15.65 -2.48
CA PRO A 39 -12.05 -14.65 -2.97
C PRO A 39 -10.59 -15.08 -2.81
N THR A 40 -9.79 -15.01 -3.88
CA THR A 40 -8.43 -15.56 -3.90
C THR A 40 -7.43 -14.74 -3.09
N PHE A 41 -7.53 -13.41 -3.15
CA PHE A 41 -6.65 -12.46 -2.46
C PHE A 41 -7.43 -11.53 -1.53
N GLU A 42 -7.91 -12.06 -0.40
CA GLU A 42 -8.71 -11.28 0.56
C GLU A 42 -7.95 -10.08 1.16
N GLY A 43 -8.66 -8.96 1.29
CA GLY A 43 -8.12 -7.71 1.82
C GLY A 43 -7.25 -6.92 0.83
N VAL A 44 -7.23 -7.30 -0.45
CA VAL A 44 -6.71 -6.46 -1.54
C VAL A 44 -7.90 -5.91 -2.31
N HIS A 45 -8.06 -4.58 -2.34
CA HIS A 45 -9.24 -3.92 -2.91
C HIS A 45 -8.87 -3.20 -4.21
N GLY A 46 -9.78 -3.23 -5.19
CA GLY A 46 -9.65 -2.52 -6.46
C GLY A 46 -8.88 -3.26 -7.55
N PHE A 47 -8.50 -4.51 -7.30
CA PHE A 47 -7.76 -5.37 -8.22
C PHE A 47 -8.59 -6.55 -8.74
N GLU A 48 -9.83 -6.69 -8.29
CA GLU A 48 -10.71 -7.85 -8.51
C GLU A 48 -10.95 -8.13 -10.00
N ASN A 49 -11.00 -7.08 -10.82
CA ASN A 49 -11.28 -7.18 -12.25
C ASN A 49 -10.05 -6.91 -13.14
N THR A 50 -8.88 -6.62 -12.57
CA THR A 50 -7.69 -6.18 -13.30
C THR A 50 -6.49 -7.06 -12.96
N VAL A 51 -5.82 -6.79 -11.83
CA VAL A 51 -4.57 -7.42 -11.41
C VAL A 51 -4.78 -8.85 -10.92
N ILE A 52 -5.85 -9.12 -10.17
CA ILE A 52 -6.12 -10.46 -9.61
C ILE A 52 -6.33 -11.50 -10.74
N PRO A 53 -7.18 -11.27 -11.75
CA PRO A 53 -7.34 -12.21 -12.86
C PRO A 53 -6.04 -12.47 -13.66
N GLU A 54 -5.15 -11.47 -13.78
CA GLU A 54 -3.81 -11.67 -14.37
C GLU A 54 -2.92 -12.54 -13.49
N LEU A 55 -2.94 -12.30 -12.18
CA LEU A 55 -2.18 -13.07 -11.20
C LEU A 55 -2.65 -14.53 -11.14
N GLU A 56 -3.96 -14.76 -11.18
CA GLU A 56 -4.54 -16.09 -11.24
C GLU A 56 -4.10 -16.85 -12.51
N ARG A 57 -4.16 -16.20 -13.68
CA ARG A 57 -3.67 -16.78 -14.94
C ARG A 57 -2.18 -17.11 -14.89
N ALA A 58 -1.36 -16.25 -14.28
CA ALA A 58 0.07 -16.48 -14.10
C ALA A 58 0.34 -17.72 -13.23
N ILE A 59 -0.37 -17.85 -12.09
CA ILE A 59 -0.26 -19.01 -11.19
C ILE A 59 -0.73 -20.29 -11.89
N LEU A 60 -1.88 -20.25 -12.59
CA LEU A 60 -2.41 -21.39 -13.35
C LEU A 60 -1.45 -21.86 -14.46
N SER A 61 -0.64 -20.94 -14.98
CA SER A 61 0.37 -21.19 -16.00
C SER A 61 1.74 -21.58 -15.42
N ARG A 62 1.89 -21.62 -14.08
CA ARG A 62 3.15 -21.93 -13.37
C ARG A 62 4.29 -20.95 -13.67
N HIS A 63 3.94 -19.71 -13.99
CA HIS A 63 4.90 -18.68 -14.33
C HIS A 63 5.59 -18.12 -13.08
N ASN A 64 6.85 -17.72 -13.24
CA ASN A 64 7.44 -16.72 -12.36
C ASN A 64 6.82 -15.36 -12.71
N ILE A 65 6.61 -14.53 -11.69
CA ILE A 65 5.71 -13.37 -11.80
C ILE A 65 6.51 -12.10 -11.56
N ASN A 66 6.28 -11.07 -12.36
CA ASN A 66 6.80 -9.73 -12.10
C ASN A 66 5.65 -8.73 -11.95
N LEU A 67 5.52 -8.16 -10.76
CA LEU A 67 4.56 -7.13 -10.44
C LEU A 67 5.19 -5.76 -10.73
N LEU A 68 4.65 -5.07 -11.71
CA LEU A 68 5.12 -3.78 -12.19
C LEU A 68 4.19 -2.68 -11.73
N GLY A 69 4.71 -1.68 -11.04
CA GLY A 69 3.94 -0.49 -10.73
C GLY A 69 4.62 0.44 -9.74
N LEU A 70 3.97 1.55 -9.46
CA LEU A 70 4.53 2.60 -8.61
C LEU A 70 4.54 2.20 -7.13
N ARG A 71 5.19 3.02 -6.30
CA ARG A 71 5.29 2.78 -4.85
C ARG A 71 3.91 2.84 -4.19
N GLY A 72 3.61 1.88 -3.32
CA GLY A 72 2.34 1.84 -2.59
C GLY A 72 1.15 1.22 -3.34
N GLN A 73 1.36 0.59 -4.51
CA GLN A 73 0.30 -0.13 -5.25
C GLN A 73 0.14 -1.61 -4.83
N ALA A 74 0.32 -1.92 -3.54
CA ALA A 74 0.09 -3.24 -2.95
C ALA A 74 0.86 -4.46 -3.55
N LYS A 75 1.92 -4.26 -4.35
CA LYS A 75 2.72 -5.34 -4.97
C LYS A 75 3.20 -6.40 -3.97
N THR A 76 3.90 -5.99 -2.92
CA THR A 76 4.41 -6.89 -1.88
C THR A 76 3.28 -7.57 -1.10
N ARG A 77 2.14 -6.88 -0.92
CA ARG A 77 0.96 -7.46 -0.27
C ARG A 77 0.36 -8.60 -1.10
N LEU A 78 0.22 -8.42 -2.41
CA LEU A 78 -0.20 -9.48 -3.34
C LEU A 78 0.74 -10.69 -3.26
N ALA A 79 2.06 -10.46 -3.34
CA ALA A 79 3.04 -11.53 -3.25
C ALA A 79 2.94 -12.31 -1.92
N ARG A 80 2.77 -11.60 -0.80
CA ARG A 80 2.60 -12.22 0.52
C ARG A 80 1.30 -13.01 0.65
N LYS A 81 0.22 -12.55 0.02
CA LYS A 81 -1.07 -13.25 0.02
C LYS A 81 -1.04 -14.58 -0.74
N MET A 82 -0.08 -14.79 -1.64
CA MET A 82 0.10 -16.10 -2.29
C MET A 82 0.41 -17.24 -1.31
N ILE A 83 0.91 -16.94 -0.10
CA ILE A 83 1.11 -17.94 0.97
C ILE A 83 -0.19 -18.65 1.34
N GLU A 84 -1.33 -17.95 1.25
CA GLU A 84 -2.65 -18.51 1.58
C GLU A 84 -3.09 -19.60 0.59
N LEU A 85 -2.42 -19.69 -0.57
CA LEU A 85 -2.61 -20.73 -1.57
C LEU A 85 -1.66 -21.94 -1.37
N LEU A 86 -0.80 -21.93 -0.35
CA LEU A 86 0.03 -23.07 0.02
C LEU A 86 -0.71 -24.00 0.98
N ASP A 87 -0.41 -25.29 0.89
CA ASP A 87 -0.78 -26.32 1.87
C ASP A 87 -0.25 -25.92 3.25
N GLU A 88 -1.05 -26.14 4.29
CA GLU A 88 -0.77 -25.65 5.64
C GLU A 88 0.59 -26.13 6.17
N TYR A 89 0.95 -27.38 5.89
CA TYR A 89 2.22 -27.98 6.27
C TYR A 89 2.81 -28.83 5.14
N ILE A 90 4.13 -28.80 5.01
CA ILE A 90 4.92 -29.73 4.18
C ILE A 90 5.98 -30.45 5.02
N PRO A 91 6.29 -31.72 4.73
CA PRO A 91 7.33 -32.44 5.45
C PRO A 91 8.71 -32.07 4.91
N TYR A 92 9.71 -32.04 5.78
CA TYR A 92 11.12 -31.91 5.41
C TYR A 92 12.00 -32.82 6.27
N VAL A 93 13.19 -33.18 5.77
CA VAL A 93 14.15 -33.99 6.53
C VAL A 93 14.70 -33.19 7.71
N SER A 94 14.55 -33.71 8.94
CA SER A 94 14.98 -33.00 10.15
C SER A 94 16.47 -32.68 10.11
N GLY A 95 16.80 -31.40 10.33
CA GLY A 95 18.19 -30.90 10.27
C GLY A 95 18.65 -30.44 8.89
N SER A 96 17.84 -30.59 7.83
CA SER A 96 18.15 -30.00 6.52
C SER A 96 18.11 -28.47 6.59
N GLU A 97 19.17 -27.82 6.08
CA GLU A 97 19.25 -26.36 5.97
C GLU A 97 18.40 -25.80 4.81
N ILE A 98 17.96 -26.66 3.89
CA ILE A 98 17.28 -26.28 2.63
C ILE A 98 15.92 -26.96 2.48
N ASN A 99 15.27 -27.33 3.59
CA ASN A 99 13.94 -27.92 3.61
C ASN A 99 13.79 -29.12 2.65
N ASP A 100 14.78 -30.01 2.64
CA ASP A 100 14.80 -31.18 1.75
C ASP A 100 13.50 -31.99 1.86
N ASP A 101 12.91 -32.28 0.69
CA ASP A 101 11.78 -33.19 0.60
C ASP A 101 12.22 -34.62 0.98
N PRO A 102 11.60 -35.25 1.99
CA PRO A 102 11.96 -36.61 2.39
C PRO A 102 11.75 -37.66 1.29
N LEU A 103 10.88 -37.38 0.30
CA LEU A 103 10.62 -38.26 -0.84
C LEU A 103 11.53 -37.96 -2.04
N ASN A 104 12.04 -36.73 -2.15
CA ASN A 104 12.87 -36.27 -3.26
C ASN A 104 14.04 -35.39 -2.74
N PRO A 105 14.97 -35.95 -1.94
CA PRO A 105 16.03 -35.17 -1.32
C PRO A 105 17.00 -34.63 -2.38
N ILE A 106 17.45 -33.38 -2.22
CA ILE A 106 18.38 -32.74 -3.14
C ILE A 106 19.77 -32.58 -2.52
N SER A 107 19.84 -32.23 -1.23
CA SER A 107 21.10 -32.07 -0.52
C SER A 107 21.78 -33.41 -0.27
N ARG A 108 23.11 -33.36 -0.18
CA ARG A 108 23.90 -34.51 0.25
C ARG A 108 23.54 -34.93 1.68
N PHE A 109 23.33 -33.97 2.58
CA PHE A 109 22.93 -34.24 3.97
C PHE A 109 21.68 -35.13 4.05
N ALA A 110 20.62 -34.76 3.32
CA ALA A 110 19.38 -35.52 3.35
C ALA A 110 19.52 -36.90 2.68
N LYS A 111 20.27 -37.00 1.57
CA LYS A 111 20.57 -38.27 0.90
C LYS A 111 21.32 -39.23 1.80
N ASP A 112 22.43 -38.77 2.39
CA ASP A 112 23.26 -39.58 3.28
C ASP A 112 22.46 -40.05 4.51
N LEU A 113 21.63 -39.17 5.10
CA LEU A 113 20.80 -39.51 6.26
C LEU A 113 19.70 -40.54 5.91
N ILE A 114 19.08 -40.42 4.73
CA ILE A 114 18.08 -41.37 4.25
C ILE A 114 18.72 -42.73 3.93
N ASP A 115 19.91 -42.73 3.34
CA ASP A 115 20.67 -43.95 3.06
C ASP A 115 21.08 -44.66 4.36
N GLU A 116 21.45 -43.90 5.40
CA GLU A 116 21.82 -44.44 6.72
C GLU A 116 20.61 -44.99 7.50
N LYS A 117 19.52 -44.23 7.59
CA LYS A 117 18.40 -44.51 8.50
C LYS A 117 17.19 -45.16 7.83
N GLY A 118 17.14 -45.16 6.50
CA GLY A 118 16.02 -45.69 5.72
C GLY A 118 14.68 -45.14 6.18
N ASP A 119 13.72 -46.03 6.44
CA ASP A 119 12.38 -45.66 6.88
C ASP A 119 12.32 -45.02 8.28
N THR A 120 13.39 -45.09 9.08
CA THR A 120 13.48 -44.43 10.40
C THR A 120 14.02 -43.00 10.32
N THR A 121 14.29 -42.49 9.11
CA THR A 121 14.76 -41.11 8.91
C THR A 121 13.80 -40.11 9.55
N PRO A 122 14.27 -39.26 10.46
CA PRO A 122 13.43 -38.27 11.12
C PRO A 122 12.97 -37.18 10.14
N ILE A 123 11.69 -36.84 10.20
CA ILE A 123 11.11 -35.73 9.45
C ILE A 123 10.49 -34.71 10.40
N SER A 124 10.37 -33.48 9.93
CA SER A 124 9.69 -32.38 10.61
C SER A 124 8.75 -31.68 9.62
N TRP A 125 7.87 -30.82 10.13
CA TRP A 125 6.83 -30.16 9.33
C TRP A 125 7.05 -28.66 9.30
N LEU A 126 7.10 -28.09 8.09
CA LEU A 126 7.25 -26.66 7.86
C LEU A 126 5.88 -26.04 7.59
N HIS A 127 5.48 -25.06 8.40
CA HIS A 127 4.19 -24.38 8.24
C HIS A 127 4.25 -23.36 7.10
N ARG A 128 3.13 -23.16 6.38
CA ARG A 128 3.06 -22.20 5.25
C ARG A 128 3.51 -20.78 5.58
N SER A 129 3.32 -20.31 6.81
CA SER A 129 3.76 -18.97 7.22
C SER A 129 5.28 -18.78 7.17
N GLU A 130 6.04 -19.86 7.23
CA GLU A 130 7.50 -19.88 7.15
C GLU A 130 8.01 -20.06 5.72
N ARG A 131 7.09 -20.25 4.74
CA ARG A 131 7.40 -20.52 3.34
C ARG A 131 7.42 -19.25 2.47
N PHE A 132 7.77 -18.12 3.07
CA PHE A 132 7.88 -16.83 2.40
C PHE A 132 9.19 -16.14 2.74
N PHE A 133 9.98 -15.90 1.70
CA PHE A 133 11.26 -15.22 1.78
C PHE A 133 11.18 -13.93 0.97
N GLU A 134 11.74 -12.86 1.52
CA GLU A 134 11.71 -11.53 0.91
C GLU A 134 13.10 -10.91 1.00
N LYS A 135 13.58 -10.40 -0.14
CA LYS A 135 14.84 -9.65 -0.21
C LYS A 135 14.62 -8.36 -0.98
N LEU A 136 14.95 -7.24 -0.35
CA LEU A 136 15.09 -5.96 -1.04
C LEU A 136 16.38 -6.00 -1.89
N ALA A 137 16.26 -5.69 -3.16
CA ALA A 137 17.41 -5.50 -4.02
C ALA A 137 18.08 -4.19 -3.64
N THR A 138 19.34 -4.29 -3.25
CA THR A 138 20.20 -3.14 -2.99
C THR A 138 21.55 -3.37 -3.67
N PRO A 139 22.28 -2.30 -4.07
CA PRO A 139 23.53 -2.45 -4.80
C PRO A 139 24.63 -3.21 -4.04
N ASP A 140 24.54 -3.29 -2.71
CA ASP A 140 25.47 -3.98 -1.81
C ASP A 140 25.22 -5.49 -1.69
N VAL A 141 24.06 -5.99 -2.14
CA VAL A 141 23.78 -7.43 -2.14
C VAL A 141 24.83 -8.16 -2.97
N THR A 142 25.34 -9.27 -2.44
CA THR A 142 26.32 -10.09 -3.14
C THR A 142 25.68 -11.39 -3.66
N VAL A 143 26.36 -12.03 -4.62
CA VAL A 143 25.98 -13.37 -5.09
C VAL A 143 26.05 -14.37 -3.92
N ALA A 144 27.01 -14.22 -3.01
CA ALA A 144 27.17 -15.07 -1.83
C ALA A 144 25.96 -14.99 -0.89
N ASP A 145 25.37 -13.81 -0.70
CA ASP A 145 24.19 -13.66 0.18
C ASP A 145 22.97 -14.41 -0.36
N LEU A 146 22.79 -14.42 -1.68
CA LEU A 146 21.64 -15.06 -2.33
C LEU A 146 21.86 -16.56 -2.53
N ILE A 147 23.01 -16.94 -3.06
CA ILE A 147 23.30 -18.32 -3.47
C ILE A 147 24.07 -19.08 -2.39
N GLY A 148 25.06 -18.44 -1.79
CA GLY A 148 26.01 -19.06 -0.87
C GLY A 148 27.45 -18.96 -1.36
N ASP A 149 28.39 -19.27 -0.46
CA ASP A 149 29.82 -19.34 -0.77
C ASP A 149 30.48 -20.46 0.06
N VAL A 150 31.76 -20.69 -0.19
CA VAL A 150 32.59 -21.59 0.59
C VAL A 150 32.97 -20.95 1.91
N ASP A 151 32.70 -21.63 3.03
CA ASP A 151 33.06 -21.19 4.37
C ASP A 151 34.46 -21.74 4.78
N PRO A 152 35.50 -20.88 4.85
CA PRO A 152 36.85 -21.30 5.21
C PRO A 152 36.96 -21.79 6.66
N ILE A 153 36.14 -21.25 7.56
CA ILE A 153 36.13 -21.62 8.98
C ILE A 153 35.56 -23.03 9.12
N LYS A 154 34.46 -23.32 8.42
CA LYS A 154 33.85 -24.65 8.36
C LYS A 154 34.82 -25.68 7.74
N ALA A 155 35.52 -25.32 6.67
CA ALA A 155 36.54 -26.15 6.05
C ALA A 155 37.68 -26.50 7.02
N ALA A 156 38.21 -25.50 7.74
CA ALA A 156 39.28 -25.68 8.71
C ALA A 156 38.85 -26.57 9.90
N ASN A 157 37.68 -26.29 10.49
CA ASN A 157 37.17 -27.04 11.64
C ASN A 157 36.89 -28.51 11.31
N LEU A 158 36.32 -28.78 10.14
CA LEU A 158 36.02 -30.14 9.68
C LEU A 158 37.23 -30.83 9.03
N LYS A 159 38.37 -30.13 8.89
CA LYS A 159 39.57 -30.59 8.17
C LYS A 159 39.25 -31.08 6.76
N LEU A 160 38.35 -30.38 6.07
CA LEU A 160 37.90 -30.72 4.73
C LEU A 160 38.60 -29.85 3.68
N SER A 161 38.74 -30.41 2.48
CA SER A 161 39.22 -29.66 1.32
C SER A 161 38.20 -28.60 0.92
N TYR A 162 38.67 -27.49 0.35
CA TYR A 162 37.85 -26.50 -0.34
C TYR A 162 37.10 -27.07 -1.56
N ALA A 163 37.35 -28.32 -1.93
CA ALA A 163 36.63 -29.06 -2.97
C ALA A 163 35.57 -30.04 -2.40
N ASP A 164 35.34 -30.04 -1.08
CA ASP A 164 34.28 -30.85 -0.44
C ASP A 164 33.01 -30.01 -0.25
N ASP A 165 31.87 -30.46 -0.77
CA ASP A 165 30.61 -29.69 -0.76
C ASP A 165 30.07 -29.40 0.65
N ARG A 166 30.53 -30.13 1.68
CA ARG A 166 30.15 -29.88 3.08
C ARG A 166 30.65 -28.53 3.62
N VAL A 167 31.62 -27.90 2.98
CA VAL A 167 32.14 -26.57 3.35
C VAL A 167 31.26 -25.43 2.83
N ILE A 168 30.23 -25.74 2.03
CA ILE A 168 29.31 -24.74 1.49
C ILE A 168 28.46 -24.17 2.63
N HIS A 169 28.35 -22.84 2.63
CA HIS A 169 27.36 -22.11 3.40
C HIS A 169 26.26 -21.61 2.44
N PHE A 170 25.03 -22.08 2.64
CA PHE A 170 23.91 -21.71 1.78
C PHE A 170 23.42 -20.30 2.04
N GLY A 171 23.25 -19.53 0.95
CA GLY A 171 22.57 -18.24 0.95
C GLY A 171 21.05 -18.36 1.08
N MET A 172 20.35 -17.26 0.87
CA MET A 172 18.89 -17.18 1.06
C MET A 172 18.09 -18.07 0.09
N ILE A 173 18.52 -18.20 -1.17
CA ILE A 173 17.77 -18.91 -2.22
C ILE A 173 17.73 -20.43 -1.94
N PRO A 174 18.85 -21.15 -1.70
CA PRO A 174 18.77 -22.57 -1.33
C PRO A 174 17.94 -22.80 -0.07
N ARG A 175 18.05 -21.94 0.94
CA ARG A 175 17.25 -22.03 2.18
C ARG A 175 15.75 -21.83 1.93
N ALA A 176 15.39 -21.13 0.87
CA ALA A 176 14.02 -20.90 0.43
C ALA A 176 13.51 -21.96 -0.56
N ASN A 177 14.15 -23.13 -0.63
CA ASN A 177 13.62 -24.26 -1.38
C ASN A 177 12.20 -24.64 -0.87
N ARG A 178 11.30 -24.90 -1.82
CA ARG A 178 9.87 -25.16 -1.63
C ARG A 178 9.10 -23.99 -1.01
N CYS A 179 9.60 -22.76 -1.21
CA CYS A 179 9.01 -21.52 -0.71
C CYS A 179 8.78 -20.48 -1.83
N ILE A 180 7.99 -19.46 -1.52
CA ILE A 180 7.83 -18.27 -2.34
C ILE A 180 9.00 -17.33 -2.05
N PHE A 181 9.70 -16.89 -3.09
CA PHE A 181 10.84 -15.97 -2.96
C PHE A 181 10.56 -14.66 -3.69
N VAL A 182 10.49 -13.58 -2.91
CA VAL A 182 10.19 -12.23 -3.39
C VAL A 182 11.46 -11.40 -3.48
N ILE A 183 11.72 -10.83 -4.66
CA ILE A 183 12.76 -9.81 -4.83
C ILE A 183 12.10 -8.48 -5.11
N ASN A 184 12.26 -7.53 -4.18
CA ASN A 184 11.74 -6.18 -4.33
C ASN A 184 12.73 -5.28 -5.03
N GLU A 185 12.23 -4.38 -5.88
CA GLU A 185 13.03 -3.37 -6.60
C GLU A 185 14.10 -4.01 -7.49
N LEU A 186 13.74 -5.05 -8.26
CA LEU A 186 14.66 -5.84 -9.09
C LEU A 186 15.66 -5.00 -9.96
N PRO A 187 15.28 -3.85 -10.53
CA PRO A 187 16.23 -2.96 -11.23
C PRO A 187 17.45 -2.52 -10.42
N ASP A 188 17.32 -2.41 -9.09
CA ASP A 188 18.41 -1.96 -8.20
C ASP A 188 19.45 -3.08 -7.95
N LEU A 189 19.17 -4.30 -8.43
CA LEU A 189 20.08 -5.43 -8.34
C LEU A 189 21.14 -5.37 -9.44
N GLN A 190 22.41 -5.54 -9.07
CA GLN A 190 23.51 -5.54 -10.04
C GLN A 190 23.33 -6.60 -11.14
N ALA A 191 23.67 -6.25 -12.38
CA ALA A 191 23.50 -7.13 -13.55
C ALA A 191 24.12 -8.53 -13.39
N ARG A 192 25.29 -8.65 -12.74
CA ARG A 192 25.94 -9.95 -12.46
C ARG A 192 25.05 -10.88 -11.62
N ILE A 193 24.26 -10.33 -10.71
CA ILE A 193 23.38 -11.08 -9.83
C ILE A 193 22.10 -11.45 -10.58
N GLN A 194 21.58 -10.54 -11.42
CA GLN A 194 20.45 -10.85 -12.31
C GLN A 194 20.78 -12.01 -13.26
N VAL A 195 22.01 -12.09 -13.78
CA VAL A 195 22.49 -13.23 -14.58
C VAL A 195 22.58 -14.51 -13.74
N ALA A 196 23.00 -14.42 -12.47
CA ALA A 196 22.99 -15.58 -11.59
C ALA A 196 21.57 -16.10 -11.33
N LEU A 197 20.59 -15.19 -11.12
CA LEU A 197 19.17 -15.54 -10.99
C LEU A 197 18.62 -16.17 -12.28
N PHE A 198 19.05 -15.73 -13.45
CA PHE A 198 18.62 -16.30 -14.73
C PHE A 198 18.92 -17.80 -14.82
N ASN A 199 20.12 -18.23 -14.40
CA ASN A 199 20.48 -19.65 -14.40
C ASN A 199 19.52 -20.47 -13.51
N ILE A 200 19.19 -19.93 -12.33
CA ILE A 200 18.25 -20.56 -11.39
C ILE A 200 16.86 -20.68 -12.01
N LEU A 201 16.37 -19.64 -12.70
CA LEU A 201 15.06 -19.69 -13.34
C LEU A 201 14.99 -20.65 -14.53
N GLN A 202 16.09 -20.84 -15.25
CA GLN A 202 16.12 -21.64 -16.47
C GLN A 202 16.34 -23.13 -16.19
N GLU A 203 17.36 -23.45 -15.39
CA GLU A 203 17.83 -24.83 -15.19
C GLU A 203 17.49 -25.35 -13.80
N GLY A 204 16.91 -24.50 -12.94
CA GLY A 204 16.67 -24.81 -11.54
C GLY A 204 17.95 -24.95 -10.75
N ASP A 205 19.12 -24.72 -11.35
CA ASP A 205 20.42 -25.02 -10.76
C ASP A 205 21.13 -23.77 -10.24
N ILE A 206 22.00 -24.01 -9.26
CA ILE A 206 22.85 -23.00 -8.64
C ILE A 206 24.28 -23.47 -8.80
N GLN A 207 25.18 -22.57 -9.20
CA GLN A 207 26.61 -22.85 -9.19
C GLN A 207 27.30 -22.01 -8.13
N ILE A 208 27.98 -22.66 -7.18
CA ILE A 208 28.77 -22.03 -6.12
C ILE A 208 30.24 -22.09 -6.52
N ARG A 209 30.99 -21.02 -6.26
CA ARG A 209 32.40 -20.86 -6.70
C ARG A 209 33.24 -22.11 -6.41
N GLY A 210 33.89 -22.65 -7.43
CA GLY A 210 34.76 -23.82 -7.32
C GLY A 210 34.05 -25.18 -7.34
N PHE A 211 32.72 -25.19 -7.31
CA PHE A 211 31.90 -26.41 -7.26
C PHE A 211 30.93 -26.52 -8.43
N LYS A 212 30.77 -27.74 -8.95
CA LYS A 212 29.68 -28.11 -9.86
C LYS A 212 28.58 -28.84 -9.09
N VAL A 213 28.04 -28.21 -8.05
CA VAL A 213 26.93 -28.79 -7.30
C VAL A 213 25.64 -28.31 -7.93
N ARG A 214 24.87 -29.21 -8.55
CA ARG A 214 23.54 -28.88 -9.10
C ARG A 214 22.48 -29.12 -8.04
N MET A 215 21.72 -28.07 -7.72
CA MET A 215 20.61 -28.14 -6.76
C MET A 215 19.33 -27.71 -7.46
N PRO A 216 18.50 -28.65 -7.96
CA PRO A 216 17.25 -28.32 -8.64
C PRO A 216 16.22 -27.81 -7.62
N LEU A 217 16.27 -26.52 -7.30
CA LEU A 217 15.41 -25.92 -6.30
C LEU A 217 13.98 -25.77 -6.81
N ASP A 218 13.01 -26.08 -5.96
CA ASP A 218 11.59 -25.91 -6.25
C ASP A 218 11.09 -24.58 -5.67
N MET A 219 10.98 -23.54 -6.49
CA MET A 219 10.69 -22.18 -6.01
C MET A 219 9.68 -21.45 -6.88
N GLN A 220 8.86 -20.62 -6.22
CA GLN A 220 8.03 -19.63 -6.90
C GLN A 220 8.69 -18.26 -6.75
N PHE A 221 9.21 -17.71 -7.84
CA PHE A 221 9.74 -16.35 -7.84
C PHE A 221 8.62 -15.32 -8.09
N VAL A 222 8.63 -14.27 -7.28
CA VAL A 222 7.84 -13.06 -7.50
C VAL A 222 8.77 -11.86 -7.45
N PHE A 223 8.85 -11.12 -8.54
CA PHE A 223 9.64 -9.90 -8.64
C PHE A 223 8.72 -8.70 -8.50
N THR A 224 9.26 -7.60 -7.95
CA THR A 224 8.59 -6.31 -8.02
C THR A 224 9.53 -5.27 -8.60
N ALA A 225 8.99 -4.36 -9.41
CA ALA A 225 9.75 -3.25 -9.96
C ALA A 225 8.87 -2.01 -10.15
N ASN A 226 9.49 -0.84 -10.12
CA ASN A 226 8.89 0.38 -10.62
C ASN A 226 9.22 0.51 -12.12
N PRO A 227 8.23 0.74 -13.01
CA PRO A 227 8.46 1.01 -14.43
C PRO A 227 9.49 2.13 -14.70
N GLU A 228 9.65 3.10 -13.81
CA GLU A 228 10.62 4.18 -13.96
C GLU A 228 12.06 3.79 -13.67
N ASP A 229 12.27 2.81 -12.80
CA ASP A 229 13.64 2.39 -12.45
C ASP A 229 14.34 1.73 -13.66
N TYR A 230 13.56 1.27 -14.65
CA TYR A 230 14.08 0.76 -15.92
C TYR A 230 14.86 1.80 -16.73
N THR A 231 14.53 3.09 -16.61
CA THR A 231 15.25 4.15 -17.30
C THR A 231 16.40 4.71 -16.47
N ASN A 232 16.22 4.80 -15.14
CA ASN A 232 17.11 5.59 -14.29
C ASN A 232 18.11 4.76 -13.47
N ARG A 233 17.78 3.51 -13.11
CA ARG A 233 18.56 2.68 -12.17
C ARG A 233 19.14 1.41 -12.78
N GLY A 234 18.59 0.98 -13.92
CA GLY A 234 19.11 -0.12 -14.72
C GLY A 234 17.98 -0.93 -15.34
N SER A 235 18.18 -1.45 -16.54
CA SER A 235 17.22 -2.36 -17.13
C SER A 235 17.38 -3.76 -16.54
N ILE A 236 16.26 -4.48 -16.40
CA ILE A 236 16.34 -5.94 -16.22
C ILE A 236 17.05 -6.52 -17.43
N VAL A 237 18.09 -7.31 -17.20
CA VAL A 237 18.83 -7.96 -18.28
C VAL A 237 17.86 -8.80 -19.13
N THR A 238 17.90 -8.62 -20.46
CA THR A 238 16.99 -9.28 -21.40
C THR A 238 16.84 -10.79 -21.16
N PRO A 239 17.91 -11.56 -20.89
CA PRO A 239 17.78 -12.98 -20.58
C PRO A 239 16.87 -13.28 -19.39
N LEU A 240 16.96 -12.48 -18.32
CA LEU A 240 16.11 -12.64 -17.14
C LEU A 240 14.66 -12.23 -17.46
N LYS A 241 14.48 -11.13 -18.19
CA LYS A 241 13.16 -10.65 -18.63
C LYS A 241 12.41 -11.73 -19.42
N ASP A 242 13.09 -12.43 -20.33
CA ASP A 242 12.50 -13.50 -21.17
C ASP A 242 12.12 -14.77 -20.39
N ARG A 243 12.63 -14.94 -19.15
CA ARG A 243 12.33 -16.10 -18.28
C ARG A 243 11.23 -15.82 -17.26
N ILE A 244 10.81 -14.57 -17.12
CA ILE A 244 9.65 -14.20 -16.32
C ILE A 244 8.40 -14.41 -17.20
N GLY A 245 7.62 -15.45 -16.89
CA GLY A 245 6.49 -15.85 -17.73
C GLY A 245 5.31 -14.88 -17.72
N SER A 246 5.14 -14.07 -16.67
CA SER A 246 4.06 -13.09 -16.58
C SER A 246 4.54 -11.77 -15.99
N GLN A 247 4.23 -10.68 -16.68
CA GLN A 247 4.40 -9.31 -16.20
C GLN A 247 3.01 -8.71 -16.01
N ILE A 248 2.73 -8.22 -14.80
CA ILE A 248 1.41 -7.78 -14.38
C ILE A 248 1.55 -6.33 -13.93
N LEU A 249 0.76 -5.44 -14.53
CA LEU A 249 0.78 -4.01 -14.22
C LEU A 249 -0.22 -3.71 -13.11
N THR A 250 0.27 -3.25 -11.96
CA THR A 250 -0.56 -2.72 -10.88
C THR A 250 -0.90 -1.26 -11.11
N HIS A 251 -1.95 -0.79 -10.46
CA HIS A 251 -2.40 0.60 -10.56
C HIS A 251 -2.83 1.13 -9.18
N TYR A 252 -2.99 2.45 -9.08
CA TYR A 252 -3.66 3.05 -7.93
C TYR A 252 -5.18 2.81 -7.98
N PRO A 253 -5.90 2.96 -6.86
CA PRO A 253 -7.35 2.83 -6.84
C PRO A 253 -8.03 3.75 -7.86
N GLU A 254 -8.95 3.20 -8.66
CA GLU A 254 -9.66 3.94 -9.71
C GLU A 254 -10.84 4.76 -9.19
N SER A 255 -11.28 4.52 -7.94
CA SER A 255 -12.40 5.24 -7.34
C SER A 255 -12.16 5.60 -5.88
N LEU A 256 -12.78 6.70 -5.44
CA LEU A 256 -12.77 7.14 -4.04
C LEU A 256 -13.25 6.06 -3.08
N LYS A 257 -14.28 5.30 -3.45
CA LYS A 257 -14.82 4.20 -2.63
C LYS A 257 -13.76 3.14 -2.32
N ILE A 258 -12.96 2.77 -3.32
CA ILE A 258 -11.87 1.81 -3.15
C ILE A 258 -10.75 2.43 -2.31
N ALA A 259 -10.34 3.66 -2.63
CA ALA A 259 -9.28 4.37 -1.91
C ALA A 259 -9.61 4.49 -0.41
N ARG A 260 -10.84 4.91 -0.09
CA ARG A 260 -11.34 5.02 1.29
C ARG A 260 -11.26 3.70 2.04
N LYS A 261 -11.70 2.60 1.42
CA LYS A 261 -11.64 1.26 2.02
C LYS A 261 -10.19 0.83 2.31
N ILE A 262 -9.25 1.20 1.45
CA ILE A 262 -7.82 0.94 1.66
C ILE A 262 -7.30 1.76 2.84
N THR A 263 -7.57 3.07 2.88
CA THR A 263 -7.12 3.93 3.98
C THR A 263 -7.70 3.50 5.32
N GLU A 264 -8.99 3.17 5.39
CA GLU A 264 -9.63 2.64 6.60
C GLU A 264 -8.99 1.33 7.07
N GLN A 265 -8.60 0.45 6.13
CA GLN A 265 -7.92 -0.81 6.46
C GLN A 265 -6.47 -0.60 6.93
N GLU A 266 -5.74 0.33 6.34
CA GLU A 266 -4.30 0.51 6.59
C GLU A 266 -3.96 1.50 7.71
N ALA A 267 -4.83 2.45 8.01
CA ALA A 267 -4.54 3.51 8.99
C ALA A 267 -4.31 2.99 10.42
N LYS A 268 -4.85 1.80 10.75
CA LYS A 268 -4.64 1.08 12.03
C LYS A 268 -4.63 2.01 13.25
N LEU A 269 -5.66 2.84 13.34
CA LEU A 269 -5.82 3.85 14.38
C LEU A 269 -5.95 3.20 15.76
N ASP A 270 -5.45 3.88 16.80
CA ASP A 270 -5.64 3.44 18.17
C ASP A 270 -7.14 3.51 18.53
N THR A 271 -7.58 2.56 19.35
CA THR A 271 -8.90 2.54 19.98
C THR A 271 -9.23 3.86 20.66
N ALA A 272 -8.29 4.46 21.41
CA ALA A 272 -8.51 5.73 22.09
C ALA A 272 -8.77 6.89 21.11
N GLN A 273 -8.07 6.94 19.97
CA GLN A 273 -8.27 7.97 18.96
C GLN A 273 -9.62 7.82 18.24
N ASN A 274 -10.02 6.59 17.92
CA ASN A 274 -11.32 6.30 17.31
C ASN A 274 -12.50 6.68 18.22
N ASP A 275 -12.34 6.53 19.54
CA ASP A 275 -13.40 6.87 20.51
C ASP A 275 -13.48 8.37 20.81
N THR A 276 -12.39 9.11 20.56
CA THR A 276 -12.27 10.55 20.82
C THR A 276 -12.78 11.40 19.66
N VAL A 277 -12.49 11.02 18.41
CA VAL A 277 -12.77 11.86 17.24
C VAL A 277 -13.82 11.24 16.33
N TYR A 278 -14.98 11.91 16.19
CA TYR A 278 -15.96 11.59 15.16
C TYR A 278 -15.52 12.13 13.80
N VAL A 279 -15.47 11.27 12.78
CA VAL A 279 -15.07 11.63 11.40
C VAL A 279 -16.28 11.61 10.47
N PRO A 280 -16.70 12.78 9.94
CA PRO A 280 -17.77 12.86 8.96
C PRO A 280 -17.47 12.04 7.70
N SER A 281 -18.52 11.47 7.07
CA SER A 281 -18.33 10.64 5.88
C SER A 281 -17.69 11.43 4.73
N LEU A 282 -18.12 12.69 4.55
CA LEU A 282 -17.58 13.60 3.53
C LEU A 282 -16.10 13.91 3.75
N ALA A 283 -15.64 13.98 5.01
CA ALA A 283 -14.22 14.22 5.31
C ALA A 283 -13.34 13.07 4.79
N LYS A 284 -13.81 11.82 4.89
CA LYS A 284 -13.07 10.66 4.35
C LYS A 284 -12.98 10.72 2.83
N ASP A 285 -14.07 11.10 2.17
CA ASP A 285 -14.09 11.23 0.71
C ASP A 285 -13.20 12.39 0.24
N LEU A 286 -13.24 13.53 0.95
CA LEU A 286 -12.38 14.69 0.69
C LEU A 286 -10.90 14.36 0.85
N LEU A 287 -10.54 13.65 1.92
CA LEU A 287 -9.17 13.20 2.15
C LEU A 287 -8.64 12.37 0.97
N GLU A 288 -9.43 11.43 0.46
CA GLU A 288 -9.01 10.65 -0.69
C GLU A 288 -8.95 11.49 -1.96
N GLN A 289 -9.90 12.41 -2.16
CA GLN A 289 -9.92 13.26 -3.35
C GLN A 289 -8.63 14.08 -3.48
N ILE A 290 -8.02 14.53 -2.39
CA ILE A 290 -6.71 15.20 -2.41
C ILE A 290 -5.66 14.36 -3.13
N SER A 291 -5.64 13.04 -2.90
CA SER A 291 -4.73 12.12 -3.60
C SER A 291 -5.05 11.96 -5.09
N PHE A 292 -6.29 12.17 -5.51
CA PHE A 292 -6.66 12.17 -6.93
C PHE A 292 -6.25 13.50 -7.59
N GLU A 293 -6.55 14.64 -6.97
CA GLU A 293 -6.11 15.95 -7.45
C GLU A 293 -4.58 16.02 -7.56
N ALA A 294 -3.87 15.46 -6.58
CA ALA A 294 -2.42 15.47 -6.55
C ALA A 294 -1.80 14.70 -7.74
N ARG A 295 -2.44 13.63 -8.22
CA ARG A 295 -1.93 12.84 -9.36
C ARG A 295 -2.15 13.54 -10.70
N GLU A 296 -3.19 14.36 -10.79
CA GLU A 296 -3.52 15.13 -11.99
C GLU A 296 -2.90 16.55 -11.97
N SER A 297 -2.23 16.93 -10.88
CA SER A 297 -1.67 18.25 -10.68
C SER A 297 -0.42 18.48 -11.55
N GLU A 298 -0.38 19.62 -12.22
CA GLU A 298 0.81 20.07 -12.99
C GLU A 298 2.00 20.42 -12.10
N PHE A 299 1.79 20.62 -10.78
CA PHE A 299 2.84 20.95 -9.82
C PHE A 299 3.54 19.73 -9.23
N ILE A 300 3.07 18.52 -9.56
CA ILE A 300 3.51 17.26 -8.96
C ILE A 300 4.01 16.32 -10.04
N ASP A 301 5.05 15.54 -9.74
CA ASP A 301 5.52 14.51 -10.65
C ASP A 301 4.43 13.44 -10.83
N HIS A 302 3.81 13.39 -12.02
CA HIS A 302 2.76 12.43 -12.33
C HIS A 302 3.22 10.96 -12.19
N LYS A 303 4.51 10.68 -12.34
CA LYS A 303 5.03 9.31 -12.36
C LYS A 303 5.42 8.79 -10.98
N SER A 304 5.92 9.64 -10.08
CA SER A 304 6.38 9.22 -8.74
C SER A 304 5.72 9.97 -7.59
N GLY A 305 5.03 11.07 -7.85
CA GLY A 305 4.74 12.12 -6.89
C GLY A 305 3.62 11.82 -5.89
N VAL A 306 2.81 10.78 -6.02
CA VAL A 306 1.72 10.51 -5.06
C VAL A 306 1.50 9.02 -4.79
N SER A 307 2.06 8.53 -3.69
CA SER A 307 1.80 7.15 -3.23
C SER A 307 0.50 7.03 -2.44
N ALA A 308 -0.10 5.84 -2.43
CA ALA A 308 -1.25 5.53 -1.56
C ALA A 308 -0.96 5.71 -0.05
N ARG A 309 0.32 5.83 0.34
CA ARG A 309 0.69 6.12 1.73
C ARG A 309 0.39 7.56 2.13
N MET A 310 0.21 8.48 1.17
CA MET A 310 -0.13 9.87 1.47
C MET A 310 -1.48 9.98 2.19
N SER A 311 -2.55 9.41 1.63
CA SER A 311 -3.88 9.41 2.27
C SER A 311 -3.84 8.80 3.67
N ILE A 312 -3.09 7.71 3.87
CA ILE A 312 -2.98 7.02 5.16
C ILE A 312 -2.35 7.95 6.21
N THR A 313 -1.19 8.56 5.90
CA THR A 313 -0.51 9.48 6.82
C THR A 313 -1.28 10.80 6.99
N ALA A 314 -1.98 11.26 5.96
CA ALA A 314 -2.84 12.43 6.05
C ALA A 314 -4.04 12.16 6.96
N TYR A 315 -4.65 10.96 6.90
CA TYR A 315 -5.74 10.58 7.80
C TYR A 315 -5.31 10.58 9.27
N GLN A 316 -4.13 10.01 9.55
CA GLN A 316 -3.56 9.95 10.90
C GLN A 316 -3.29 11.36 11.45
N ASN A 317 -2.73 12.26 10.64
CA ASN A 317 -2.50 13.65 11.04
C ASN A 317 -3.81 14.44 11.18
N LEU A 318 -4.80 14.18 10.33
CA LEU A 318 -6.12 14.81 10.40
C LEU A 318 -6.80 14.49 11.74
N LEU A 319 -6.79 13.23 12.14
CA LEU A 319 -7.29 12.79 13.45
C LEU A 319 -6.50 13.39 14.61
N SER A 320 -5.17 13.37 14.51
CA SER A 320 -4.30 13.97 15.54
C SER A 320 -4.52 15.48 15.69
N THR A 321 -4.91 16.16 14.61
CA THR A 321 -5.24 17.59 14.62
C THR A 321 -6.50 17.85 15.44
N ALA A 322 -7.57 17.09 15.18
CA ALA A 322 -8.80 17.19 15.96
C ALA A 322 -8.61 16.74 17.43
N GLU A 323 -7.88 15.65 17.66
CA GLU A 323 -7.55 15.18 19.01
C GLU A 323 -6.78 16.24 19.81
N ARG A 324 -5.75 16.85 19.21
CA ARG A 324 -4.99 17.92 19.85
C ARG A 324 -5.88 19.10 20.24
N ARG A 325 -6.83 19.46 19.39
CA ARG A 325 -7.83 20.51 19.68
C ARG A 325 -8.72 20.12 20.86
N ALA A 326 -9.21 18.88 20.89
CA ALA A 326 -10.02 18.35 22.00
C ALA A 326 -9.24 18.38 23.34
N LEU A 327 -7.99 17.92 23.34
CA LEU A 327 -7.13 17.92 24.52
C LEU A 327 -6.86 19.33 25.05
N LYS A 328 -6.61 20.30 24.17
CA LYS A 328 -6.45 21.71 24.56
C LYS A 328 -7.71 22.31 25.17
N ALA A 329 -8.87 21.96 24.62
CA ALA A 329 -10.17 22.40 25.12
C ALA A 329 -10.60 21.64 26.40
N GLY A 330 -9.87 20.59 26.79
CA GLY A 330 -10.21 19.77 27.96
C GLY A 330 -11.47 18.92 27.77
N VAL A 331 -11.78 18.53 26.53
CA VAL A 331 -12.95 17.70 26.18
C VAL A 331 -12.51 16.31 25.75
N ASP A 332 -13.28 15.29 26.16
CA ASP A 332 -12.99 13.88 25.86
C ASP A 332 -13.42 13.45 24.46
N ARG A 333 -14.25 14.26 23.78
CA ARG A 333 -14.78 13.96 22.45
C ARG A 333 -14.85 15.19 21.59
N THR A 334 -14.59 15.02 20.30
CA THR A 334 -14.79 16.08 19.31
C THR A 334 -15.21 15.55 17.95
N THR A 335 -15.68 16.45 17.09
CA THR A 335 -15.94 16.18 15.67
C THR A 335 -14.86 16.81 14.80
N LEU A 336 -14.41 16.08 13.78
CA LEU A 336 -13.50 16.59 12.77
C LEU A 336 -14.15 17.76 11.99
N ARG A 337 -13.38 18.83 11.77
CA ARG A 337 -13.79 20.04 11.05
C ARG A 337 -13.07 20.13 9.70
N LEU A 338 -13.58 20.95 8.79
CA LEU A 338 -12.90 21.15 7.50
C LEU A 338 -11.61 21.95 7.70
N SER A 339 -11.59 22.89 8.64
CA SER A 339 -10.37 23.62 9.04
C SER A 339 -9.25 22.70 9.57
N ASP A 340 -9.58 21.54 10.14
CA ASP A 340 -8.58 20.57 10.60
C ASP A 340 -7.74 20.00 9.43
N PHE A 341 -8.20 20.10 8.17
CA PHE A 341 -7.43 19.68 6.99
C PHE A 341 -6.14 20.45 6.81
N MET A 342 -6.02 21.66 7.37
CA MET A 342 -4.76 22.40 7.33
C MET A 342 -3.65 21.69 8.13
N GLY A 343 -4.03 20.87 9.12
CA GLY A 343 -3.11 20.02 9.87
C GLY A 343 -2.47 18.89 9.06
N ILE A 344 -2.98 18.57 7.86
CA ILE A 344 -2.43 17.50 7.02
C ILE A 344 -1.35 17.99 6.05
N ILE A 345 -1.12 19.31 5.93
CA ILE A 345 -0.11 19.88 5.03
C ILE A 345 1.26 19.20 5.20
N PRO A 346 1.80 18.97 6.43
CA PRO A 346 3.07 18.25 6.60
C PRO A 346 3.06 16.81 6.07
N SER A 347 1.91 16.13 6.10
CA SER A 347 1.76 14.78 5.52
C SER A 347 1.79 14.79 4.00
N ILE A 348 1.30 15.86 3.37
CA ILE A 348 1.32 16.02 1.92
C ILE A 348 2.74 16.36 1.48
N THR A 349 3.32 17.43 2.04
CA THR A 349 4.64 17.94 1.60
C THR A 349 5.77 16.94 1.78
N GLY A 350 5.72 16.11 2.83
CA GLY A 350 6.72 15.05 3.05
C GLY A 350 6.54 13.79 2.19
N LYS A 351 5.49 13.70 1.38
CA LYS A 351 5.12 12.52 0.58
C LYS A 351 4.92 12.79 -0.90
N VAL A 352 4.94 14.06 -1.29
CA VAL A 352 4.78 14.51 -2.66
C VAL A 352 6.12 14.96 -3.22
N GLU A 353 6.40 14.57 -4.46
CA GLU A 353 7.55 15.08 -5.22
C GLU A 353 7.06 16.17 -6.17
N LEU A 354 7.54 17.40 -5.96
CA LEU A 354 7.16 18.55 -6.77
C LEU A 354 8.02 18.62 -8.03
N VAL A 355 7.40 19.07 -9.12
CA VAL A 355 8.16 19.51 -10.29
C VAL A 355 8.67 20.94 -10.09
N TYR A 356 9.46 21.46 -11.03
CA TYR A 356 10.07 22.78 -10.94
C TYR A 356 9.04 23.89 -10.69
N GLU A 357 7.90 23.83 -11.37
CA GLU A 357 6.78 24.76 -11.21
C GLU A 357 6.18 24.70 -9.80
N GLY A 358 6.04 23.50 -9.23
CA GLY A 358 5.54 23.31 -7.86
C GLY A 358 6.52 23.83 -6.80
N GLU A 359 7.82 23.65 -7.02
CA GLU A 359 8.86 24.20 -6.15
C GLU A 359 8.86 25.74 -6.13
N GLN A 360 8.49 26.38 -7.25
CA GLN A 360 8.36 27.86 -7.31
C GLN A 360 7.17 28.38 -6.50
N GLU A 361 6.03 27.70 -6.55
CA GLU A 361 4.85 28.04 -5.72
C GLU A 361 5.09 27.77 -4.23
N GLY A 362 5.88 26.73 -3.94
CA GLY A 362 6.22 26.30 -2.60
C GLY A 362 5.31 25.19 -2.08
N ALA A 363 5.92 24.20 -1.42
CA ALA A 363 5.24 22.95 -1.06
C ALA A 363 3.96 23.13 -0.22
N ALA A 364 3.94 24.08 0.71
CA ALA A 364 2.76 24.37 1.53
C ALA A 364 1.61 24.94 0.69
N ALA A 365 1.90 25.89 -0.22
CA ALA A 365 0.90 26.47 -1.11
C ALA A 365 0.33 25.44 -2.08
N VAL A 366 1.18 24.55 -2.62
CA VAL A 366 0.72 23.43 -3.43
C VAL A 366 -0.21 22.52 -2.63
N ALA A 367 0.16 22.14 -1.40
CA ALA A 367 -0.69 21.31 -0.54
C ALA A 367 -2.05 21.96 -0.24
N GLU A 368 -2.08 23.26 0.06
CA GLU A 368 -3.32 24.01 0.25
C GLU A 368 -4.18 24.04 -1.03
N SER A 369 -3.55 24.25 -2.18
CA SER A 369 -4.21 24.21 -3.49
C SER A 369 -4.83 22.85 -3.81
N LEU A 370 -4.22 21.74 -3.38
CA LEU A 370 -4.80 20.40 -3.54
C LEU A 370 -6.05 20.21 -2.66
N ILE A 371 -6.02 20.70 -1.41
CA ILE A 371 -7.19 20.66 -0.52
C ILE A 371 -8.34 21.48 -1.12
N ALA A 372 -8.03 22.70 -1.57
CA ALA A 372 -8.94 23.58 -2.28
C ALA A 372 -9.56 22.92 -3.53
N SER A 373 -8.72 22.31 -4.37
CA SER A 373 -9.16 21.59 -5.58
C SER A 373 -10.06 20.41 -5.23
N ALA A 374 -9.75 19.66 -4.18
CA ALA A 374 -10.56 18.53 -3.74
C ALA A 374 -11.96 18.99 -3.26
N VAL A 375 -12.04 20.10 -2.52
CA VAL A 375 -13.31 20.72 -2.13
C VAL A 375 -14.11 21.10 -3.38
N ARG A 376 -13.46 21.79 -4.32
CA ARG A 376 -14.09 22.24 -5.57
C ARG A 376 -14.63 21.07 -6.41
N THR A 377 -13.90 19.97 -6.50
CA THR A 377 -14.30 18.78 -7.28
C THR A 377 -15.48 18.06 -6.64
N ILE A 378 -15.52 17.97 -5.32
CA ILE A 378 -16.61 17.27 -4.60
C ILE A 378 -17.88 18.12 -4.53
N PHE A 379 -17.77 19.44 -4.43
CA PHE A 379 -18.90 20.34 -4.16
C PHE A 379 -20.12 20.13 -5.09
N PRO A 380 -19.98 19.99 -6.42
CA PRO A 380 -21.12 19.76 -7.33
C PRO A 380 -21.88 18.45 -7.11
N ALA A 381 -21.31 17.48 -6.39
CA ALA A 381 -22.01 16.24 -6.06
C ALA A 381 -23.04 16.42 -4.93
N TYR A 382 -22.92 17.50 -4.15
CA TYR A 382 -23.76 17.75 -2.97
C TYR A 382 -24.67 18.97 -3.13
N PHE A 383 -24.26 19.97 -3.91
CA PHE A 383 -25.00 21.23 -4.08
C PHE A 383 -25.08 21.66 -5.54
N PRO A 384 -26.05 22.53 -5.91
CA PRO A 384 -26.20 23.03 -7.28
C PRO A 384 -24.90 23.62 -7.83
N LYS A 385 -24.57 23.28 -9.08
CA LYS A 385 -23.38 23.80 -9.75
C LYS A 385 -23.38 25.33 -9.75
N ILE A 386 -22.26 25.93 -9.35
CA ILE A 386 -22.03 27.37 -9.45
C ILE A 386 -21.53 27.69 -10.85
N GLU A 387 -22.31 28.43 -11.62
CA GLU A 387 -21.93 28.83 -12.98
C GLU A 387 -20.87 29.94 -12.96
N LYS A 388 -19.96 29.91 -13.93
CA LYS A 388 -18.89 30.93 -14.04
C LYS A 388 -19.41 32.31 -14.45
N LEU A 389 -20.56 32.36 -15.10
CA LEU A 389 -21.19 33.58 -15.61
C LEU A 389 -22.65 33.58 -15.15
N GLU A 390 -22.98 34.53 -14.28
CA GLU A 390 -24.34 34.81 -13.85
C GLU A 390 -24.81 36.11 -14.51
N LYS A 391 -26.08 36.18 -14.88
CA LYS A 391 -26.64 37.45 -15.34
C LYS A 391 -26.75 38.38 -14.14
N PRO A 392 -26.50 39.69 -14.30
CA PRO A 392 -26.77 40.66 -13.25
C PRO A 392 -28.23 40.51 -12.78
N ASN A 393 -28.44 40.25 -11.50
CA ASN A 393 -29.73 40.04 -10.82
C ASN A 393 -30.39 38.64 -10.89
N ASP A 394 -29.72 37.60 -11.40
CA ASP A 394 -30.24 36.23 -11.23
C ASP A 394 -30.04 35.75 -9.79
N LYS A 395 -31.14 35.46 -9.08
CA LYS A 395 -31.07 34.88 -7.72
C LYS A 395 -30.64 33.42 -7.82
N THR A 396 -29.48 33.11 -7.26
CA THR A 396 -28.94 31.74 -7.16
C THR A 396 -29.29 31.11 -5.82
N PRO A 397 -29.17 29.78 -5.66
CA PRO A 397 -29.32 29.13 -4.35
C PRO A 397 -28.40 29.72 -3.27
N TYR A 398 -27.28 30.33 -3.64
CA TYR A 398 -26.27 30.86 -2.73
C TYR A 398 -26.38 32.36 -2.49
N SER A 399 -27.28 33.07 -3.19
CA SER A 399 -27.39 34.53 -3.11
C SER A 399 -27.65 35.02 -1.68
N ASP A 400 -28.57 34.38 -0.96
CA ASP A 400 -28.92 34.77 0.41
C ASP A 400 -27.73 34.57 1.39
N LEU A 401 -26.85 33.60 1.10
CA LEU A 401 -25.64 33.36 1.90
C LEU A 401 -24.57 34.40 1.60
N VAL A 402 -24.36 34.78 0.34
CA VAL A 402 -23.42 35.85 -0.04
C VAL A 402 -23.88 37.19 0.55
N GLU A 403 -25.18 37.50 0.46
CA GLU A 403 -25.77 38.70 1.06
C GLU A 403 -25.57 38.75 2.59
N TRP A 404 -25.66 37.60 3.27
CA TRP A 404 -25.38 37.50 4.71
C TRP A 404 -23.95 37.94 5.04
N PHE A 405 -22.93 37.49 4.28
CA PHE A 405 -21.53 37.91 4.45
C PHE A 405 -21.24 39.34 4.00
N PHE A 406 -22.11 39.93 3.18
CA PHE A 406 -22.04 41.35 2.84
C PHE A 406 -22.57 42.23 3.98
N ALA A 407 -23.65 41.80 4.64
CA ALA A 407 -24.27 42.53 5.75
C ALA A 407 -23.54 42.34 7.08
N GLU A 408 -23.02 41.14 7.35
CA GLU A 408 -22.32 40.80 8.57
C GLU A 408 -20.82 41.13 8.45
N SER A 409 -20.30 41.97 9.34
CA SER A 409 -18.86 42.25 9.43
C SER A 409 -18.22 41.38 10.51
N GLY A 410 -17.15 40.64 10.16
CA GLY A 410 -16.26 40.02 11.15
C GLY A 410 -16.55 38.56 11.50
N PHE A 411 -17.13 37.77 10.59
CA PHE A 411 -17.20 36.32 10.77
C PHE A 411 -15.79 35.70 10.84
N GLU A 412 -15.45 35.11 11.98
CA GLU A 412 -14.19 34.44 12.22
C GLU A 412 -14.41 33.04 12.78
N LEU A 413 -13.64 32.08 12.26
CA LEU A 413 -13.62 30.70 12.69
C LEU A 413 -12.23 30.42 13.24
N LEU A 414 -12.10 30.39 14.57
CA LEU A 414 -10.82 30.16 15.24
C LEU A 414 -10.42 28.68 15.20
N ASP A 415 -9.13 28.41 15.07
CA ASP A 415 -8.59 27.04 14.96
C ASP A 415 -8.87 26.21 16.22
N ASP A 416 -8.60 26.80 17.39
CA ASP A 416 -8.68 26.13 18.69
C ASP A 416 -10.04 26.35 19.40
N CYS A 417 -11.07 26.89 18.72
CA CYS A 417 -12.38 27.10 19.36
C CYS A 417 -13.05 25.78 19.78
N SER A 418 -13.87 25.82 20.84
CA SER A 418 -14.60 24.65 21.33
C SER A 418 -15.63 24.15 20.31
N ASP A 419 -16.09 22.90 20.42
CA ASP A 419 -17.15 22.39 19.53
C ASP A 419 -18.46 23.17 19.70
N GLU A 420 -18.74 23.66 20.92
CA GLU A 420 -19.90 24.50 21.19
C GLU A 420 -19.79 25.84 20.44
N ASP A 421 -18.65 26.52 20.52
CA ASP A 421 -18.42 27.78 19.82
C ASP A 421 -18.52 27.59 18.31
N TYR A 422 -17.87 26.56 17.77
CA TYR A 422 -17.93 26.20 16.35
C TYR A 422 -19.38 25.98 15.88
N GLN A 423 -20.18 25.25 16.67
CA GLN A 423 -21.59 25.00 16.37
C GLN A 423 -22.44 26.27 16.47
N ASN A 424 -22.17 27.15 17.45
CA ASN A 424 -22.88 28.41 17.61
C ASN A 424 -22.59 29.38 16.45
N ILE A 425 -21.32 29.53 16.08
CA ILE A 425 -20.86 30.40 14.99
C ILE A 425 -21.48 29.98 13.66
N LEU A 426 -21.38 28.69 13.28
CA LEU A 426 -22.00 28.18 12.05
C LEU A 426 -23.52 28.04 12.15
N GLY A 427 -24.04 27.91 13.37
CA GLY A 427 -25.47 27.85 13.67
C GLY A 427 -26.20 29.17 13.41
N ALA A 428 -25.52 30.30 13.63
CA ALA A 428 -26.06 31.65 13.43
C ALA A 428 -26.34 31.98 11.96
N ILE A 429 -25.68 31.31 11.01
CA ILE A 429 -25.85 31.54 9.57
C ILE A 429 -27.11 30.83 9.06
N VAL A 430 -28.25 31.53 9.14
CA VAL A 430 -29.55 31.01 8.71
C VAL A 430 -29.55 30.51 7.25
N PRO A 431 -28.93 31.19 6.26
CA PRO A 431 -28.90 30.69 4.89
C PRO A 431 -28.24 29.32 4.73
N LEU A 432 -27.23 28.97 5.55
CA LEU A 432 -26.63 27.62 5.54
C LEU A 432 -27.64 26.56 5.97
N GLU A 433 -28.49 26.85 6.96
CA GLU A 433 -29.53 25.93 7.41
C GLU A 433 -30.57 25.68 6.32
N ILE A 434 -30.92 26.71 5.54
CA ILE A 434 -31.87 26.61 4.43
C ILE A 434 -31.28 25.71 3.33
N LEU A 435 -30.03 25.97 2.93
CA LEU A 435 -29.33 25.16 1.92
C LEU A 435 -29.26 23.69 2.31
N LEU A 436 -28.93 23.38 3.57
CA LEU A 436 -28.90 22.00 4.05
C LEU A 436 -30.27 21.33 4.00
N LYS A 437 -31.34 22.03 4.40
CA LYS A 437 -32.70 21.47 4.35
C LYS A 437 -33.18 21.22 2.93
N GLU A 438 -32.76 22.04 1.97
CA GLU A 438 -33.17 21.91 0.57
C GLU A 438 -32.41 20.81 -0.16
N TYR A 439 -31.08 20.76 0.00
CA TYR A 439 -30.22 19.88 -0.81
C TYR A 439 -29.68 18.65 -0.06
N GLN A 440 -29.73 18.64 1.28
CA GLN A 440 -29.12 17.61 2.13
C GLN A 440 -30.07 17.24 3.31
N ALA A 441 -31.36 17.06 3.03
CA ALA A 441 -32.40 16.84 4.04
C ALA A 441 -32.16 15.57 4.91
N ASP A 442 -31.54 14.54 4.33
CA ASP A 442 -31.27 13.25 4.98
C ASP A 442 -29.88 13.20 5.66
N LEU A 443 -29.19 14.34 5.77
CA LEU A 443 -27.85 14.40 6.38
C LEU A 443 -27.92 14.03 7.88
N ALA A 444 -26.97 13.20 8.32
CA ALA A 444 -26.81 12.88 9.73
C ALA A 444 -26.57 14.15 10.56
N LYS A 445 -27.11 14.20 11.78
CA LYS A 445 -27.02 15.40 12.63
C LYS A 445 -25.58 15.74 12.98
N GLU A 446 -24.76 14.72 13.13
CA GLU A 446 -23.34 14.77 13.47
C GLU A 446 -22.50 15.36 12.31
N ASP A 447 -22.92 15.17 11.06
CA ASP A 447 -22.22 15.68 9.86
C ASP A 447 -22.62 17.13 9.52
N LYS A 448 -23.67 17.66 10.17
CA LYS A 448 -24.31 18.93 9.81
C LYS A 448 -23.34 20.10 9.77
N PHE A 449 -22.52 20.27 10.80
CA PHE A 449 -21.64 21.44 10.91
C PHE A 449 -20.43 21.33 9.98
N PHE A 450 -19.89 20.13 9.79
CA PHE A 450 -18.88 19.88 8.76
C PHE A 450 -19.42 20.28 7.38
N MET A 451 -20.67 19.91 7.06
CA MET A 451 -21.30 20.28 5.80
C MET A 451 -21.52 21.81 5.67
N LYS A 452 -21.87 22.50 6.77
CA LYS A 452 -21.96 23.97 6.78
C LYS A 452 -20.63 24.62 6.41
N GLU A 453 -19.55 24.18 7.03
CA GLU A 453 -18.21 24.67 6.71
C GLU A 453 -17.78 24.31 5.28
N PHE A 454 -18.13 23.11 4.80
CA PHE A 454 -17.90 22.69 3.42
C PHE A 454 -18.60 23.60 2.39
N ILE A 455 -19.81 24.09 2.69
CA ILE A 455 -20.47 25.08 1.83
C ILE A 455 -19.64 26.36 1.75
N LEU A 456 -19.16 26.88 2.87
CA LEU A 456 -18.35 28.11 2.91
C LEU A 456 -17.07 27.95 2.10
N TRP A 457 -16.36 26.84 2.28
CA TRP A 457 -15.16 26.56 1.50
C TRP A 457 -15.45 26.38 0.02
N GLY A 458 -16.53 25.68 -0.34
CA GLY A 458 -16.99 25.59 -1.72
C GLY A 458 -17.21 26.97 -2.35
N LEU A 459 -17.92 27.87 -1.66
CA LEU A 459 -18.11 29.24 -2.13
C LEU A 459 -16.80 30.02 -2.29
N VAL A 460 -15.80 29.78 -1.43
CA VAL A 460 -14.46 30.37 -1.59
C VAL A 460 -13.79 29.87 -2.88
N GLU A 461 -13.83 28.57 -3.14
CA GLU A 461 -13.21 27.96 -4.33
C GLU A 461 -13.89 28.37 -5.65
N TYR A 462 -15.19 28.68 -5.58
CA TYR A 462 -15.94 29.25 -6.70
C TYR A 462 -15.88 30.79 -6.75
N ARG A 463 -15.05 31.42 -5.91
CA ARG A 463 -14.89 32.88 -5.83
C ARG A 463 -16.24 33.60 -5.67
N LYS A 464 -17.04 33.12 -4.71
CA LYS A 464 -18.25 33.78 -4.20
C LYS A 464 -18.02 34.39 -2.82
N LEU A 465 -17.08 33.84 -2.07
CA LEU A 465 -16.54 34.38 -0.83
C LEU A 465 -15.01 34.45 -0.91
N SER A 466 -14.37 35.17 -0.01
CA SER A 466 -12.94 35.09 0.25
C SER A 466 -12.68 34.44 1.61
N LYS A 467 -11.54 33.75 1.73
CA LYS A 467 -11.02 33.19 2.99
C LYS A 467 -9.63 33.76 3.22
N ASP A 468 -9.47 34.52 4.28
CA ASP A 468 -8.18 35.08 4.70
C ASP A 468 -7.73 34.40 6.00
N ARG A 469 -6.45 34.03 6.09
CA ARG A 469 -5.85 33.46 7.29
C ARG A 469 -5.58 34.58 8.31
N THR A 470 -5.97 34.38 9.55
CA THR A 470 -5.58 35.21 10.70
C THR A 470 -4.59 34.45 11.57
N ASP A 471 -4.05 35.09 12.62
CA ASP A 471 -3.08 34.44 13.52
C ASP A 471 -3.67 33.19 14.21
N ASP A 472 -4.97 33.25 14.56
CA ASP A 472 -5.65 32.22 15.35
C ASP A 472 -6.81 31.51 14.61
N GLY A 473 -6.99 31.74 13.30
CA GLY A 473 -8.11 31.16 12.55
C GLY A 473 -8.27 31.61 11.11
N TYR A 474 -9.52 31.60 10.64
CA TYR A 474 -9.92 32.04 9.30
C TYR A 474 -11.04 33.05 9.34
N GLN A 475 -10.93 34.06 8.50
CA GLN A 475 -11.98 35.05 8.28
C GLN A 475 -12.61 34.83 6.91
N PHE A 476 -13.93 34.69 6.87
CA PHE A 476 -14.70 34.61 5.62
C PHE A 476 -15.37 35.94 5.35
N LYS A 477 -15.23 36.45 4.12
CA LYS A 477 -15.79 37.74 3.72
C LYS A 477 -16.43 37.66 2.34
N ASP A 478 -17.29 38.63 2.06
CA ASP A 478 -17.61 38.98 0.69
C ASP A 478 -16.35 39.46 -0.07
N ILE A 479 -16.31 39.18 -1.37
CA ILE A 479 -15.17 39.46 -2.25
C ILE A 479 -14.86 40.96 -2.27
N TYR A 480 -15.88 41.82 -2.33
CA TYR A 480 -15.70 43.26 -2.44
C TYR A 480 -15.19 43.87 -1.12
N GLY A 481 -15.64 43.33 0.02
CA GLY A 481 -15.10 43.69 1.34
C GLY A 481 -13.62 43.36 1.51
N SER A 482 -13.14 42.26 0.92
CA SER A 482 -11.72 41.86 0.96
C SER A 482 -10.80 42.84 0.22
N TYR A 483 -11.21 43.35 -0.95
CA TYR A 483 -10.42 44.30 -1.74
C TYR A 483 -10.26 45.66 -1.06
N ILE A 484 -11.29 46.13 -0.35
CA ILE A 484 -11.24 47.43 0.34
C ILE A 484 -10.38 47.34 1.61
N SER A 485 -10.31 46.18 2.26
CA SER A 485 -9.50 45.98 3.48
C SER A 485 -8.00 45.79 3.24
N LYS A 486 -7.59 45.52 2.00
CA LYS A 486 -6.17 45.34 1.58
C LYS A 486 -5.55 46.58 0.93
N LEU A 487 -6.31 47.67 0.82
CA LEU A 487 -5.86 49.02 0.47
C LEU A 487 -5.54 49.80 1.75
#